data_AF-A0A1F7UNG5-F1
#
_entry.id   AF-A0A1F7UNG5-F1
#
_cell.length_a   1.000
_cell.length_b   1.000
_cell.length_c   1.000
_cell.angle_alpha   90.00
_cell.angle_beta   90.00
_cell.angle_gamma   90.00
#
_symmetry.space_group_name_H-M   'P 1'
#
loop_
_entity.id
_entity.type
_entity.pdbx_description
1 polymer ?
#
loop_
_entity_poly.entity_id
_entity_poly.type
_entity_poly.pdbx_seq_one_letter_code
_entity_poly.pdbx_strand_id
1 'polypeptide(L)'
;MDTKGQNKPITWFPMGFFVASYAILSALVTVAVRTVRDRPTVGSIGLPEELVTWQWFSFVIAGALVVTILMRTFRARLAWELLLGVALFLGVWFYAWLLLPTAIAVTVAAALTLLQGTVRRSLIHNVFILAGAAGTALNLAFMLPDRALILILVGLAIYDSFAGRPGGVIAEVAASLVHRGVIPGLIVPGRARDAWAPIHDAIRRLDASFLGVGDLILPMTLVSRAAVQGIPQALVVTVGVLMAAAWLGRRGPSKPFPALVPLAAGSAIPYLLLVAFRLV
;
A
#
# COMPACT_ATOMS: atom_id res chain seq x y z
N MET A 1 44.59 5.18 5.32
CA MET A 1 44.81 4.79 3.91
C MET A 1 44.14 3.46 3.69
N ASP A 2 43.05 3.48 2.92
CA ASP A 2 42.66 2.52 1.88
C ASP A 2 43.07 1.04 2.03
N THR A 3 42.22 0.03 1.83
CA THR A 3 41.02 -0.12 1.01
C THR A 3 40.30 -1.38 1.48
N LYS A 4 38.96 -1.35 1.52
CA LYS A 4 38.09 -2.34 0.88
C LYS A 4 36.66 -2.00 1.31
N GLY A 5 36.06 -1.12 0.51
CA GLY A 5 34.62 -1.03 0.43
C GLY A 5 34.08 -2.43 0.19
N GLN A 6 33.44 -2.99 1.21
CA GLN A 6 32.56 -4.12 1.02
C GLN A 6 31.45 -3.63 0.10
N ASN A 7 31.63 -3.88 -1.20
CA ASN A 7 30.54 -3.96 -2.17
C ASN A 7 29.58 -5.03 -1.64
N LYS A 8 28.67 -4.62 -0.75
CA LYS A 8 27.48 -5.42 -0.46
C LYS A 8 26.83 -5.62 -1.83
N PRO A 9 26.65 -6.88 -2.28
CA PRO A 9 26.08 -7.12 -3.59
C PRO A 9 24.75 -6.37 -3.67
N ILE A 10 24.56 -5.59 -4.72
CA ILE A 10 23.24 -5.05 -5.09
C ILE A 10 22.36 -6.29 -5.19
N THR A 11 21.53 -6.53 -4.18
CA THR A 11 20.67 -7.69 -4.17
C THR A 11 19.54 -7.39 -5.16
N TRP A 12 19.72 -7.85 -6.39
CA TRP A 12 18.74 -7.73 -7.48
C TRP A 12 17.37 -8.29 -7.09
N PHE A 13 17.34 -9.21 -6.11
CA PHE A 13 16.14 -9.89 -5.67
C PHE A 13 15.14 -8.99 -4.91
N PRO A 14 15.51 -8.26 -3.84
CA PRO A 14 14.65 -7.21 -3.27
C PRO A 14 14.14 -6.21 -4.29
N MET A 15 15.00 -5.67 -5.15
CA MET A 15 14.59 -4.73 -6.20
C MET A 15 13.55 -5.36 -7.14
N GLY A 16 13.80 -6.58 -7.62
CA GLY A 16 12.85 -7.33 -8.45
C GLY A 16 11.52 -7.58 -7.74
N PHE A 17 11.55 -7.90 -6.44
CA PHE A 17 10.34 -8.11 -5.64
C PHE A 17 9.52 -6.82 -5.47
N PHE A 18 10.16 -5.67 -5.23
CA PHE A 18 9.49 -4.37 -5.18
C PHE A 18 8.78 -4.07 -6.51
N VAL A 19 9.53 -4.13 -7.62
CA VAL A 19 8.99 -3.86 -8.96
C VAL A 19 7.85 -4.84 -9.29
N ALA A 20 8.02 -6.13 -8.99
CA ALA A 20 6.98 -7.13 -9.18
C ALA A 20 5.72 -6.86 -8.35
N SER A 21 5.88 -6.44 -7.08
CA SER A 21 4.75 -6.11 -6.21
C SER A 21 3.91 -4.95 -6.77
N TYR A 22 4.57 -3.89 -7.25
CA TYR A 22 3.88 -2.75 -7.87
C TYR A 22 3.27 -3.10 -9.24
N ALA A 23 3.94 -3.94 -10.03
CA ALA A 23 3.41 -4.42 -11.30
C ALA A 23 2.15 -5.28 -11.08
N ILE A 24 2.17 -6.17 -10.08
CA ILE A 24 1.02 -6.98 -9.68
C ILE A 24 -0.12 -6.07 -9.21
N LEU A 25 0.14 -5.11 -8.33
CA LEU A 25 -0.90 -4.17 -7.86
C LEU A 25 -1.53 -3.39 -9.01
N SER A 26 -0.72 -2.85 -9.91
CA SER A 26 -1.22 -2.14 -11.09
C SER A 26 -2.07 -3.06 -11.99
N ALA A 27 -1.65 -4.31 -12.19
CA ALA A 27 -2.43 -5.29 -12.95
C ALA A 27 -3.77 -5.61 -12.28
N LEU A 28 -3.78 -5.86 -10.95
CA LEU A 28 -5.00 -6.12 -10.18
C LEU A 28 -5.98 -4.94 -10.28
N VAL A 29 -5.49 -3.73 -10.07
CA VAL A 29 -6.26 -2.48 -10.19
C VAL A 29 -6.85 -2.34 -11.60
N THR A 30 -6.03 -2.53 -12.63
CA THR A 30 -6.47 -2.39 -14.03
C THR A 30 -7.54 -3.42 -14.40
N VAL A 31 -7.39 -4.67 -13.95
CA VAL A 31 -8.39 -5.72 -14.16
C VAL A 31 -9.71 -5.36 -13.47
N ALA A 32 -9.67 -4.95 -12.19
CA ALA A 32 -10.86 -4.57 -11.45
C ALA A 32 -11.59 -3.38 -12.09
N VAL A 33 -10.86 -2.32 -12.48
CA VAL A 33 -11.48 -1.18 -13.14
C VAL A 33 -12.08 -1.56 -14.49
N ARG A 34 -11.40 -2.38 -15.28
CA ARG A 34 -11.96 -2.87 -16.57
C ARG A 34 -13.29 -3.58 -16.34
N THR A 35 -13.37 -4.49 -15.37
CA THR A 35 -14.63 -5.21 -15.06
C THR A 35 -15.76 -4.32 -14.55
N VAL A 36 -15.43 -3.19 -13.92
CA VAL A 36 -16.41 -2.23 -13.38
C VAL A 36 -16.85 -1.24 -14.45
N ARG A 37 -15.96 -0.83 -15.36
CA ARG A 37 -16.31 0.04 -16.50
C ARG A 37 -17.39 -0.56 -17.38
N ASP A 38 -17.43 -1.89 -17.45
CA ASP A 38 -18.45 -2.65 -18.19
C ASP A 38 -19.78 -2.77 -17.40
N ARG A 39 -19.86 -2.28 -16.15
CA ARG A 39 -21.07 -2.28 -15.31
C ARG A 39 -21.64 -0.86 -15.18
N PRO A 40 -22.94 -0.64 -15.43
CA PRO A 40 -23.53 0.71 -15.51
C PRO A 40 -23.75 1.44 -14.17
N THR A 41 -23.07 1.09 -13.08
CA THR A 41 -23.51 1.46 -11.71
C THR A 41 -22.44 2.06 -10.81
N VAL A 42 -21.57 2.94 -11.32
CA VAL A 42 -20.78 3.81 -10.43
C VAL A 42 -21.04 5.28 -10.78
N GLY A 43 -22.26 5.73 -10.47
CA GLY A 43 -22.56 7.15 -10.41
C GLY A 43 -21.96 7.74 -9.14
N SER A 44 -21.20 8.83 -9.27
CA SER A 44 -20.81 9.64 -8.13
C SER A 44 -22.06 10.17 -7.43
N ILE A 45 -22.17 9.93 -6.13
CA ILE A 45 -23.22 10.57 -5.31
C ILE A 45 -22.91 12.07 -5.34
N GLY A 46 -23.81 12.85 -5.94
CA GLY A 46 -23.66 14.28 -6.24
C GLY A 46 -23.67 15.17 -4.99
N LEU A 47 -22.62 15.12 -4.20
CA LEU A 47 -22.31 16.12 -3.17
C LEU A 47 -21.32 17.16 -3.75
N PRO A 48 -21.37 18.43 -3.32
CA PRO A 48 -20.39 19.44 -3.72
C PRO A 48 -18.97 18.97 -3.37
N GLU A 49 -18.04 19.02 -4.32
CA GLU A 49 -16.66 18.47 -4.18
C GLU A 49 -15.90 19.01 -2.97
N GLU A 50 -16.15 20.26 -2.60
CA GLU A 50 -15.51 20.91 -1.45
C GLU A 50 -15.98 20.33 -0.11
N LEU A 51 -17.28 20.03 0.01
CA LEU A 51 -17.87 19.41 1.21
C LEU A 51 -17.37 17.98 1.39
N VAL A 52 -17.24 17.21 0.30
CA VAL A 52 -16.71 15.84 0.32
C VAL A 52 -15.26 15.81 0.82
N THR A 53 -14.44 16.78 0.39
CA THR A 53 -13.02 16.85 0.76
C THR A 53 -12.83 17.12 2.25
N TRP A 54 -13.50 18.13 2.81
CA TRP A 54 -13.39 18.48 4.24
C TRP A 54 -14.01 17.42 5.16
N GLN A 55 -15.13 16.83 4.74
CA GLN A 55 -15.76 15.73 5.45
C GLN A 55 -14.81 14.53 5.53
N TRP A 56 -14.05 14.25 4.48
CA TRP A 56 -13.07 13.17 4.49
C TRP A 56 -11.88 13.45 5.41
N PHE A 57 -11.32 14.67 5.40
CA PHE A 57 -10.30 15.05 6.39
C PHE A 57 -10.82 14.87 7.82
N SER A 58 -12.08 15.23 8.07
CA SER A 58 -12.73 15.02 9.36
C SER A 58 -12.82 13.53 9.71
N PHE A 59 -13.17 12.67 8.75
CA PHE A 59 -13.19 11.22 8.95
C PHE A 59 -11.79 10.62 9.18
N VAL A 60 -10.76 11.10 8.49
CA VAL A 60 -9.39 10.64 8.73
C VAL A 60 -8.87 11.10 10.07
N ILE A 61 -9.11 12.35 10.46
CA ILE A 61 -8.74 12.84 11.79
C ILE A 61 -9.50 12.05 12.85
N ALA A 62 -10.81 11.89 12.71
CA ALA A 62 -11.62 11.11 13.65
C ALA A 62 -11.17 9.64 13.71
N GLY A 63 -10.88 9.01 12.57
CA GLY A 63 -10.35 7.66 12.49
C GLY A 63 -8.99 7.54 13.17
N ALA A 64 -8.07 8.47 12.91
CA ALA A 64 -6.77 8.54 13.57
C ALA A 64 -6.91 8.76 15.09
N LEU A 65 -7.89 9.55 15.52
CA LEU A 65 -8.17 9.82 16.93
C LEU A 65 -8.77 8.59 17.62
N VAL A 66 -9.70 7.88 16.96
CA VAL A 66 -10.22 6.58 17.41
C VAL A 66 -9.10 5.57 17.52
N VAL A 67 -8.25 5.44 16.50
CA VAL A 67 -7.07 4.55 16.55
C VAL A 67 -6.16 4.95 17.71
N THR A 68 -5.91 6.24 17.92
CA THR A 68 -5.07 6.74 19.03
C THR A 68 -5.68 6.42 20.39
N ILE A 69 -6.99 6.60 20.56
CA ILE A 69 -7.72 6.23 21.79
C ILE A 69 -7.67 4.72 22.00
N LEU A 70 -7.92 3.93 20.95
CA LEU A 70 -7.85 2.48 20.98
C LEU A 70 -6.45 2.02 21.37
N MET A 71 -5.40 2.66 20.85
CA MET A 71 -4.00 2.40 21.19
C MET A 71 -3.67 2.76 22.63
N ARG A 72 -4.22 3.86 23.14
CA ARG A 72 -4.02 4.29 24.54
C ARG A 72 -4.72 3.32 25.51
N THR A 73 -5.87 2.79 25.11
CA THR A 73 -6.71 1.90 25.93
C THR A 73 -6.23 0.45 25.85
N PHE A 74 -5.98 -0.03 24.64
CA PHE A 74 -5.56 -1.39 24.33
C PHE A 74 -4.12 -1.37 23.83
N ARG A 75 -3.15 -1.43 24.76
CA ARG A 75 -1.74 -1.69 24.43
C ARG A 75 -1.49 -3.14 23.98
N ALA A 76 -2.53 -3.90 23.68
CA ALA A 76 -2.44 -5.32 23.38
C ALA A 76 -2.08 -5.55 21.91
N ARG A 77 -1.18 -6.51 21.65
CA ARG A 77 -0.88 -7.04 20.32
C ARG A 77 -2.13 -7.33 19.50
N LEU A 78 -3.14 -7.91 20.14
CA LEU A 78 -4.40 -8.30 19.50
C LEU A 78 -5.14 -7.10 18.88
N ALA A 79 -5.13 -5.93 19.52
CA ALA A 79 -5.81 -4.75 18.99
C ALA A 79 -5.21 -4.30 17.65
N TRP A 80 -3.89 -4.37 17.52
CA TRP A 80 -3.19 -4.06 16.27
C TRP A 80 -3.40 -5.10 15.18
N GLU A 81 -3.34 -6.39 15.53
CA GLU A 81 -3.63 -7.48 14.58
C GLU A 81 -5.08 -7.38 14.07
N LEU A 82 -6.03 -7.05 14.96
CA LEU A 82 -7.44 -6.87 14.58
C LEU A 82 -7.64 -5.61 13.73
N LEU A 83 -7.06 -4.47 14.10
CA LEU A 83 -7.22 -3.22 13.33
C LEU A 83 -6.70 -3.39 11.90
N LEU A 84 -5.47 -3.89 11.75
CA LEU A 84 -4.87 -4.16 10.44
C LEU A 84 -5.64 -5.27 9.70
N GLY A 85 -6.02 -6.32 10.41
CA GLY A 85 -6.79 -7.44 9.86
C GLY A 85 -8.14 -6.98 9.28
N VAL A 86 -8.88 -6.15 10.01
CA VAL A 86 -10.16 -5.57 9.57
C VAL A 86 -9.95 -4.62 8.39
N ALA A 87 -8.98 -3.71 8.46
CA ALA A 87 -8.71 -2.77 7.36
C ALA A 87 -8.37 -3.52 6.06
N LEU A 88 -7.49 -4.52 6.14
CA LEU A 88 -7.12 -5.34 4.98
C LEU A 88 -8.27 -6.25 4.52
N PHE A 89 -9.05 -6.82 5.45
CA PHE A 89 -10.26 -7.58 5.11
C PHE A 89 -11.24 -6.74 4.30
N LEU A 90 -11.51 -5.49 4.73
CA LEU A 90 -12.38 -4.57 4.00
C LEU A 90 -11.81 -4.26 2.60
N GLY A 91 -10.50 -4.08 2.49
CA GLY A 91 -9.83 -3.94 1.20
C GLY A 91 -10.03 -5.16 0.30
N VAL A 92 -9.73 -6.37 0.79
CA VAL A 92 -9.89 -7.63 0.03
C VAL A 92 -11.34 -7.84 -0.38
N TRP A 93 -12.28 -7.60 0.54
CA TRP A 93 -13.71 -7.68 0.27
C TRP A 93 -14.12 -6.72 -0.83
N PHE A 94 -13.71 -5.45 -0.75
CA PHE A 94 -14.03 -4.47 -1.79
C PHE A 94 -13.46 -4.89 -3.14
N TYR A 95 -12.19 -5.31 -3.18
CA TYR A 95 -11.57 -5.82 -4.42
C TYR A 95 -12.34 -7.02 -5.01
N ALA A 96 -12.65 -8.01 -4.18
CA ALA A 96 -13.38 -9.20 -4.60
C ALA A 96 -14.82 -8.86 -5.03
N TRP A 97 -15.47 -7.88 -4.39
CA TRP A 97 -16.82 -7.44 -4.73
C TRP A 97 -16.92 -6.78 -6.10
N LEU A 98 -15.86 -6.09 -6.54
CA LEU A 98 -15.80 -5.56 -7.90
C LEU A 98 -15.78 -6.68 -8.96
N LEU A 99 -15.15 -7.81 -8.64
CA LEU A 99 -14.94 -8.93 -9.57
C LEU A 99 -16.05 -9.99 -9.51
N LEU A 100 -16.58 -10.26 -8.31
CA LEU A 100 -17.39 -11.42 -7.99
C LEU A 100 -18.74 -11.00 -7.37
N PRO A 101 -19.78 -11.86 -7.45
CA PRO A 101 -21.03 -11.65 -6.71
C PRO A 101 -20.77 -11.47 -5.21
N THR A 102 -21.58 -10.64 -4.53
CA THR A 102 -21.36 -10.24 -3.14
C THR A 102 -21.16 -11.41 -2.18
N ALA A 103 -21.96 -12.47 -2.29
CA ALA A 103 -21.83 -13.66 -1.44
C ALA A 103 -20.46 -14.34 -1.61
N ILE A 104 -19.98 -14.46 -2.84
CA ILE A 104 -18.69 -15.04 -3.15
C ILE A 104 -17.56 -14.10 -2.68
N ALA A 105 -17.69 -12.79 -2.90
CA ALA A 105 -16.71 -11.80 -2.47
C ALA A 105 -16.46 -11.81 -0.95
N VAL A 106 -17.54 -11.83 -0.15
CA VAL A 106 -17.45 -11.96 1.32
C VAL A 106 -16.77 -13.28 1.71
N THR A 107 -17.15 -14.38 1.04
CA THR A 107 -16.57 -15.70 1.31
C THR A 107 -15.08 -15.73 1.01
N VAL A 108 -14.64 -15.15 -0.12
CA VAL A 108 -13.23 -15.05 -0.51
C VAL A 108 -12.45 -14.19 0.49
N ALA A 109 -12.99 -13.03 0.88
CA ALA A 109 -12.34 -12.16 1.86
C ALA A 109 -12.20 -12.85 3.23
N ALA A 110 -13.25 -13.51 3.70
CA ALA A 110 -13.22 -14.26 4.95
C ALA A 110 -12.23 -15.43 4.88
N ALA A 111 -12.23 -16.19 3.78
CA ALA A 111 -11.31 -17.31 3.57
C ALA A 111 -9.86 -16.85 3.54
N LEU A 112 -9.53 -15.75 2.86
CA LEU A 112 -8.18 -15.20 2.82
C LEU A 112 -7.74 -14.65 4.18
N THR A 113 -8.61 -13.97 4.92
CA THR A 113 -8.30 -13.49 6.27
C THR A 113 -8.09 -14.64 7.25
N LEU A 114 -8.93 -15.69 7.19
CA LEU A 114 -8.76 -16.90 8.00
C LEU A 114 -7.47 -17.62 7.62
N LEU A 115 -7.20 -17.81 6.33
CA LEU A 115 -5.97 -18.43 5.82
C LEU A 115 -4.73 -17.68 6.29
N GLN A 116 -4.76 -16.35 6.29
CA GLN A 116 -3.69 -15.50 6.81
C GLN A 116 -3.51 -15.67 8.33
N GLY A 117 -4.60 -15.81 9.08
CA GLY A 117 -4.57 -16.04 10.52
C GLY A 117 -4.03 -17.42 10.91
N THR A 118 -4.35 -18.46 10.13
CA THR A 118 -3.96 -19.85 10.40
C THR A 118 -2.60 -20.21 9.80
N VAL A 119 -2.39 -19.88 8.52
CA VAL A 119 -1.18 -20.24 7.77
C VAL A 119 -0.26 -19.03 7.71
N ARG A 120 0.52 -18.86 8.79
CA ARG A 120 1.49 -17.76 8.97
C ARG A 120 2.76 -17.94 8.11
N ARG A 121 2.61 -17.96 6.77
CA ARG A 121 3.70 -18.01 5.79
C ARG A 121 3.86 -16.67 5.06
N SER A 122 5.10 -16.30 4.71
CA SER A 122 5.40 -14.98 4.12
C SER A 122 4.68 -14.73 2.79
N LEU A 123 4.58 -15.73 1.91
CA LEU A 123 3.86 -15.60 0.65
C LEU A 123 2.36 -15.30 0.85
N ILE A 124 1.70 -16.03 1.75
CA ILE A 124 0.27 -15.85 2.04
C ILE A 124 0.03 -14.46 2.61
N HIS A 125 0.89 -14.01 3.51
CA HIS A 125 0.87 -12.65 4.05
C HIS A 125 1.01 -11.60 2.95
N ASN A 126 2.00 -11.75 2.07
CA ASN A 126 2.21 -10.81 0.99
C ASN A 126 1.02 -10.78 0.02
N VAL A 127 0.45 -11.94 -0.34
CA VAL A 127 -0.75 -12.01 -1.19
C VAL A 127 -1.94 -11.32 -0.52
N PHE A 128 -2.17 -11.57 0.77
CA PHE A 128 -3.23 -10.92 1.53
C PHE A 128 -3.05 -9.39 1.59
N ILE A 129 -1.83 -8.93 1.86
CA ILE A 129 -1.48 -7.49 1.89
C ILE A 129 -1.67 -6.86 0.51
N LEU A 130 -1.22 -7.50 -0.57
CA LEU A 130 -1.37 -6.98 -1.93
C LEU A 130 -2.84 -6.88 -2.34
N ALA A 131 -3.64 -7.91 -2.07
CA ALA A 131 -5.07 -7.90 -2.37
C ALA A 131 -5.81 -6.82 -1.55
N GLY A 132 -5.52 -6.72 -0.26
CA GLY A 132 -6.09 -5.69 0.62
C GLY A 132 -5.69 -4.27 0.22
N ALA A 133 -4.41 -4.08 -0.16
CA ALA A 133 -3.90 -2.80 -0.64
C ALA A 133 -4.55 -2.39 -1.98
N ALA A 134 -4.67 -3.32 -2.93
CA ALA A 134 -5.34 -3.07 -4.21
C ALA A 134 -6.79 -2.62 -4.02
N GLY A 135 -7.56 -3.34 -3.20
CA GLY A 135 -8.94 -2.97 -2.91
C GLY A 135 -9.08 -1.66 -2.15
N THR A 136 -8.21 -1.39 -1.19
CA THR A 136 -8.21 -0.10 -0.47
C THR A 136 -7.87 1.06 -1.40
N ALA A 137 -6.88 0.89 -2.27
CA ALA A 137 -6.50 1.90 -3.26
C ALA A 137 -7.64 2.16 -4.25
N LEU A 138 -8.32 1.13 -4.74
CA LEU A 138 -9.52 1.27 -5.58
C LEU A 138 -10.65 1.99 -4.85
N ASN A 139 -10.91 1.61 -3.59
CA ASN A 139 -11.96 2.22 -2.78
C ASN A 139 -11.72 3.73 -2.62
N LEU A 140 -10.51 4.12 -2.20
CA LEU A 140 -10.13 5.53 -2.10
C LEU A 140 -10.23 6.24 -3.46
N ALA A 141 -9.79 5.59 -4.53
CA ALA A 141 -9.85 6.15 -5.87
C ALA A 141 -11.29 6.35 -6.37
N PHE A 142 -12.26 5.54 -5.96
CA PHE A 142 -13.67 5.75 -6.31
C PHE A 142 -14.35 6.80 -5.42
N MET A 143 -14.00 6.84 -4.14
CA MET A 143 -14.66 7.72 -3.18
C MET A 143 -14.18 9.18 -3.21
N LEU A 144 -12.91 9.41 -3.56
CA LEU A 144 -12.27 10.71 -3.35
C LEU A 144 -11.96 11.44 -4.64
N PRO A 145 -12.27 12.74 -4.77
CA PRO A 145 -11.87 13.52 -5.94
C PRO A 145 -10.35 13.61 -6.07
N ASP A 146 -9.88 13.83 -7.29
CA ASP A 146 -8.46 13.90 -7.66
C ASP A 146 -7.64 14.83 -6.76
N ARG A 147 -8.21 16.02 -6.46
CA ARG A 147 -7.58 17.02 -5.60
C ARG A 147 -7.33 16.47 -4.20
N ALA A 148 -8.30 15.76 -3.62
CA ALA A 148 -8.15 15.15 -2.30
C ALA A 148 -7.06 14.08 -2.33
N LEU A 149 -7.05 13.21 -3.34
CA LEU A 149 -6.03 12.16 -3.49
C LEU A 149 -4.60 12.73 -3.55
N ILE A 150 -4.40 13.78 -4.34
CA ILE A 150 -3.10 14.45 -4.46
C ILE A 150 -2.71 15.12 -3.13
N LEU A 151 -3.63 15.83 -2.48
CA LEU A 151 -3.35 16.49 -1.20
C LEU A 151 -2.99 15.48 -0.10
N ILE A 152 -3.69 14.34 -0.04
CA ILE A 152 -3.40 13.26 0.90
C ILE A 152 -2.02 12.68 0.63
N LEU A 153 -1.71 12.36 -0.62
CA LEU A 153 -0.44 11.78 -1.01
C LEU A 153 0.72 12.73 -0.69
N VAL A 154 0.60 14.02 -1.02
CA VAL A 154 1.61 15.03 -0.73
C VAL A 154 1.74 15.26 0.78
N GLY A 155 0.63 15.41 1.50
CA GLY A 155 0.63 15.61 2.95
C GLY A 155 1.28 14.45 3.70
N LEU A 156 0.96 13.21 3.32
CA LEU A 156 1.56 12.01 3.91
C LEU A 156 3.02 11.82 3.48
N ALA A 157 3.40 12.15 2.24
CA ALA A 157 4.80 12.11 1.82
C ALA A 157 5.66 13.14 2.59
N ILE A 158 5.11 14.34 2.84
CA ILE A 158 5.77 15.34 3.68
C ILE A 158 5.89 14.80 5.11
N TYR A 159 4.80 14.30 5.70
CA TYR A 159 4.83 13.71 7.04
C TYR A 159 5.85 12.58 7.16
N ASP A 160 5.89 11.64 6.21
CA ASP A 160 6.85 10.53 6.17
C ASP A 160 8.29 11.03 6.06
N SER A 161 8.54 12.11 5.30
CA SER A 161 9.88 12.72 5.22
C SER A 161 10.37 13.29 6.55
N PHE A 162 9.46 13.78 7.41
CA PHE A 162 9.79 14.28 8.74
C PHE A 162 9.87 13.15 9.78
N ALA A 163 8.91 12.22 9.73
CA ALA A 163 8.75 11.16 10.73
C ALA A 163 9.60 9.91 10.46
N GLY A 164 10.09 9.72 9.23
CA GLY A 164 11.01 8.66 8.82
C GLY A 164 12.49 8.93 9.14
N ARG A 165 12.80 10.02 9.87
CA ARG A 165 14.16 10.30 10.36
C ARG A 165 14.58 9.24 11.39
N PRO A 166 15.88 8.91 11.50
CA PRO A 166 16.37 8.02 12.56
C PRO A 166 15.93 8.54 13.93
N GLY A 167 15.22 7.72 14.72
CA GLY A 167 14.62 8.13 16.00
C GLY A 167 13.25 8.81 15.89
N GLY A 168 12.61 8.81 14.71
CA GLY A 168 11.27 9.32 14.51
C GLY A 168 10.18 8.32 14.92
N VAL A 169 8.98 8.84 15.18
CA VAL A 169 7.82 8.11 15.70
C VAL A 169 7.45 6.89 14.85
N ILE A 170 7.56 6.96 13.51
CA ILE A 170 7.20 5.84 12.62
C ILE A 170 8.17 4.67 12.79
N ALA A 171 9.48 4.95 12.92
CA ALA A 171 10.48 3.91 13.11
C ALA A 171 10.29 3.20 14.46
N GLU A 172 9.97 3.94 15.51
CA GLU A 172 9.67 3.38 16.83
C GLU A 172 8.39 2.55 16.83
N VAL A 173 7.32 3.05 16.21
CA VAL A 173 6.05 2.33 16.09
C VAL A 173 6.24 1.05 15.29
N ALA A 174 6.86 1.12 14.12
CA ALA A 174 7.13 -0.06 13.29
C ALA A 174 7.99 -1.10 14.02
N ALA A 175 9.06 -0.67 14.69
CA ALA A 175 9.89 -1.56 15.50
C ALA A 175 9.07 -2.21 16.64
N SER A 176 8.24 -1.43 17.33
CA SER A 176 7.38 -1.94 18.42
C SER A 176 6.34 -2.95 17.93
N LEU A 177 5.77 -2.73 16.74
CA LEU A 177 4.79 -3.62 16.12
C LEU A 177 5.43 -4.95 15.72
N VAL A 178 6.59 -4.88 15.05
CA VAL A 178 7.36 -6.07 14.65
C VAL A 178 7.81 -6.85 15.89
N HIS A 179 8.25 -6.17 16.95
CA HIS A 179 8.61 -6.81 18.22
C HIS A 179 7.41 -7.51 18.89
N ARG A 180 6.21 -6.98 18.69
CA ARG A 180 4.95 -7.59 19.14
C ARG A 180 4.43 -8.67 18.18
N GLY A 181 5.14 -8.96 17.08
CA GLY A 181 4.75 -9.96 16.09
C GLY A 181 3.67 -9.49 15.10
N VAL A 182 3.41 -8.18 15.03
CA VAL A 182 2.51 -7.55 14.07
C VAL A 182 3.33 -6.97 12.92
N ILE A 183 2.97 -7.31 11.68
CA ILE A 183 3.71 -6.89 10.49
C ILE A 183 2.85 -5.91 9.69
N PRO A 184 3.14 -4.60 9.78
CA PRO A 184 2.35 -3.57 9.11
C PRO A 184 2.87 -3.32 7.68
N GLY A 185 3.13 -4.37 6.90
CA GLY A 185 3.75 -4.20 5.58
C GLY A 185 4.05 -5.48 4.83
N LEU A 186 4.57 -5.36 3.61
CA LEU A 186 5.09 -6.50 2.86
C LEU A 186 6.40 -7.00 3.48
N ILE A 187 6.55 -8.32 3.50
CA ILE A 187 7.78 -8.99 3.86
C ILE A 187 8.58 -9.19 2.57
N VAL A 188 9.66 -8.43 2.36
CA VAL A 188 10.55 -8.63 1.22
C VAL A 188 11.55 -9.73 1.56
N PRO A 189 11.48 -10.91 0.92
CA PRO A 189 12.41 -11.98 1.21
C PRO A 189 13.80 -11.64 0.65
N GLY A 190 14.87 -12.00 1.36
CA GLY A 190 16.24 -11.83 0.87
C GLY A 190 16.59 -12.78 -0.28
N ARG A 191 15.91 -13.94 -0.37
CA ARG A 191 16.08 -14.96 -1.41
C ARG A 191 14.74 -15.58 -1.79
N ALA A 192 14.60 -16.08 -3.02
CA ALA A 192 13.37 -16.72 -3.50
C ALA A 192 12.89 -17.89 -2.62
N ARG A 193 13.82 -18.67 -2.06
CA ARG A 193 13.51 -19.81 -1.17
C ARG A 193 12.87 -19.36 0.15
N ASP A 194 13.11 -18.13 0.58
CA ASP A 194 12.58 -17.59 1.83
C ASP A 194 11.13 -17.06 1.68
N ALA A 195 10.59 -16.98 0.45
CA ALA A 195 9.21 -16.56 0.23
C ALA A 195 8.17 -17.50 0.88
N TRP A 196 8.51 -18.79 1.02
CA TRP A 196 7.66 -19.78 1.68
C TRP A 196 7.98 -19.99 3.16
N ALA A 197 8.96 -19.26 3.70
CA ALA A 197 9.36 -19.40 5.09
C ALA A 197 8.22 -18.99 6.04
N PRO A 198 8.18 -19.57 7.26
CA PRO A 198 7.34 -19.06 8.33
C PRO A 198 7.62 -17.59 8.58
N ILE A 199 6.57 -16.81 8.83
CA ILE A 199 6.65 -15.37 9.04
C ILE A 199 7.64 -15.02 10.18
N HIS A 200 7.66 -15.80 11.26
CA HIS A 200 8.55 -15.59 12.40
C HIS A 200 10.04 -15.71 12.02
N ASP A 201 10.38 -16.61 11.09
CA ASP A 201 11.75 -16.81 10.62
C ASP A 201 12.17 -15.68 9.68
N ALA A 202 11.24 -15.22 8.84
CA ALA A 202 11.46 -14.07 7.95
C ALA A 202 11.70 -12.77 8.75
N ILE A 203 10.98 -12.57 9.87
CA ILE A 203 11.20 -11.45 10.78
C ILE A 203 12.54 -11.57 11.50
N ARG A 204 12.84 -12.73 12.12
CA ARG A 204 14.06 -12.93 12.93
C ARG A 204 15.34 -12.78 12.11
N ARG A 205 15.29 -13.04 10.81
CA ARG A 205 16.45 -12.91 9.92
C ARG A 205 16.84 -11.48 9.57
N LEU A 206 16.08 -10.45 9.97
CA LEU A 206 16.40 -9.00 10.01
C LEU A 206 17.07 -8.32 8.78
N ASP A 207 17.39 -9.06 7.72
CA ASP A 207 17.74 -8.56 6.38
C ASP A 207 16.49 -8.39 5.50
N ALA A 208 15.31 -8.70 6.02
CA ALA A 208 14.04 -8.47 5.34
C ALA A 208 13.69 -6.98 5.42
N SER A 209 13.66 -6.32 4.25
CA SER A 209 13.14 -4.96 4.15
C SER A 209 11.61 -5.00 4.29
N PHE A 210 11.05 -4.15 5.15
CA PHE A 210 9.61 -3.97 5.25
C PHE A 210 9.18 -2.78 4.40
N LEU A 211 8.15 -2.97 3.60
CA LEU A 211 7.48 -1.88 2.91
C LEU A 211 6.12 -1.65 3.56
N GLY A 212 5.86 -0.44 4.04
CA GLY A 212 4.61 -0.13 4.71
C GLY A 212 3.42 -0.36 3.79
N VAL A 213 2.30 -0.84 4.36
CA VAL A 213 1.06 -0.97 3.59
C VAL A 213 0.60 0.40 3.04
N GLY A 214 0.84 1.48 3.79
CA GLY A 214 0.57 2.84 3.33
C GLY A 214 1.38 3.24 2.09
N ASP A 215 2.65 2.84 2.03
CA ASP A 215 3.54 3.11 0.89
C ASP A 215 3.08 2.41 -0.39
N LEU A 216 2.32 1.31 -0.24
CA LEU A 216 1.70 0.60 -1.36
C LEU A 216 0.37 1.25 -1.76
N ILE A 217 -0.51 1.52 -0.80
CA ILE A 217 -1.88 1.99 -1.07
C ILE A 217 -1.87 3.36 -1.74
N LEU A 218 -1.10 4.31 -1.20
CA LEU A 218 -1.23 5.72 -1.60
C LEU A 218 -0.83 5.96 -3.06
N PRO A 219 0.34 5.49 -3.55
CA PRO A 219 0.71 5.63 -4.97
C PRO A 219 -0.25 4.86 -5.89
N MET A 220 -0.71 3.68 -5.46
CA MET A 220 -1.66 2.87 -6.23
C MET A 220 -3.04 3.49 -6.32
N THR A 221 -3.40 4.42 -5.42
CA THR A 221 -4.67 5.14 -5.48
C THR A 221 -4.70 6.06 -6.71
N LEU A 222 -3.59 6.72 -7.05
CA LEU A 222 -3.50 7.52 -8.29
C LEU A 222 -3.45 6.64 -9.55
N VAL A 223 -2.79 5.49 -9.50
CA VAL A 223 -2.86 4.50 -10.59
C VAL A 223 -4.30 4.04 -10.81
N SER A 224 -5.02 3.78 -9.72
CA SER A 224 -6.44 3.37 -9.74
C SER A 224 -7.31 4.47 -10.34
N ARG A 225 -7.12 5.71 -9.92
CA ARG A 225 -7.85 6.86 -10.47
C ARG A 225 -7.57 7.05 -11.97
N ALA A 226 -6.31 6.92 -12.39
CA ALA A 226 -5.95 6.94 -13.82
C ALA A 226 -6.60 5.79 -14.60
N ALA A 227 -6.69 4.59 -14.02
CA ALA A 227 -7.36 3.45 -14.65
C ALA A 227 -8.85 3.68 -14.87
N VAL A 228 -9.52 4.42 -13.96
CA VAL A 228 -10.94 4.79 -14.13
C VAL A 228 -11.14 5.68 -15.36
N GLN A 229 -10.17 6.54 -15.67
CA GLN A 229 -10.18 7.40 -16.86
C GLN A 229 -9.80 6.60 -18.12
N GLY A 230 -8.81 5.71 -18.01
CA GLY A 230 -8.52 4.72 -19.04
C GLY A 230 -7.23 3.93 -18.81
N ILE A 231 -7.14 2.80 -19.52
CA ILE A 231 -5.98 1.90 -19.43
C ILE A 231 -4.68 2.59 -19.87
N PRO A 232 -4.63 3.38 -20.98
CA PRO A 232 -3.42 4.09 -21.36
C PRO A 232 -2.92 5.07 -20.28
N GLN A 233 -3.85 5.78 -19.62
CA GLN A 233 -3.56 6.71 -18.54
C GLN A 233 -2.95 5.97 -17.34
N ALA A 234 -3.55 4.82 -16.95
CA ALA A 234 -3.01 3.98 -15.89
C ALA A 234 -1.60 3.48 -16.18
N LEU A 235 -1.30 3.12 -17.43
CA LEU A 235 0.04 2.66 -17.83
C LEU A 235 1.08 3.76 -17.65
N VAL A 236 0.77 4.99 -18.04
CA VAL A 236 1.69 6.14 -17.87
C VAL A 236 2.03 6.35 -16.38
N VAL A 237 1.03 6.34 -15.51
CA VAL A 237 1.24 6.48 -14.06
C VAL A 237 1.98 5.27 -13.48
N THR A 238 1.66 4.06 -13.96
CA THR A 238 2.31 2.82 -13.54
C THR A 238 3.80 2.86 -13.86
N VAL A 239 4.19 3.29 -15.06
CA VAL A 239 5.61 3.40 -15.45
C VAL A 239 6.36 4.32 -14.47
N GLY A 240 5.77 5.46 -14.10
CA GLY A 240 6.37 6.36 -13.12
C GLY A 240 6.57 5.71 -11.75
N VAL A 241 5.57 4.97 -11.25
CA VAL A 241 5.71 4.24 -9.97
C VAL A 241 6.74 3.11 -10.07
N LEU A 242 6.77 2.36 -11.17
CA LEU A 242 7.76 1.29 -11.38
C LEU A 242 9.18 1.84 -11.43
N MET A 243 9.39 3.00 -12.07
CA MET A 243 10.68 3.69 -12.06
C MET A 243 11.09 4.11 -10.64
N ALA A 244 10.16 4.66 -9.86
CA ALA A 244 10.41 5.02 -8.46
C ALA A 244 10.72 3.79 -7.58
N ALA A 245 9.97 2.70 -7.77
CA ALA A 245 10.20 1.43 -7.06
C ALA A 245 11.55 0.80 -7.41
N ALA A 246 11.93 0.82 -8.70
CA ALA A 246 13.24 0.35 -9.15
C ALA A 246 14.37 1.20 -8.56
N TRP A 247 14.20 2.52 -8.50
CA TRP A 247 15.16 3.43 -7.87
C TRP A 247 15.29 3.16 -6.37
N LEU A 248 14.17 2.94 -5.66
CA LEU A 248 14.17 2.60 -4.24
C LEU A 248 14.88 1.27 -3.98
N GLY A 249 14.59 0.24 -4.78
CA GLY A 249 15.20 -1.08 -4.68
C GLY A 249 16.72 -1.07 -4.89
N ARG A 250 17.27 -0.12 -5.66
CA ARG A 250 18.72 0.04 -5.86
C ARG A 250 19.45 0.58 -4.64
N ARG A 251 18.78 1.33 -3.75
CA ARG A 251 19.42 1.92 -2.56
C ARG A 251 19.78 0.90 -1.49
N GLY A 252 19.21 -0.31 -1.57
CA GLY A 252 19.48 -1.40 -0.64
C GLY A 252 18.92 -1.14 0.77
N PRO A 253 18.96 -2.15 1.65
CA PRO A 253 18.33 -2.10 2.98
C PRO A 253 19.12 -1.30 4.04
N SER A 254 20.26 -0.70 3.69
CA SER A 254 21.25 -0.22 4.66
C SER A 254 20.94 1.12 5.31
N LYS A 255 19.92 1.87 4.87
CA LYS A 255 19.48 3.12 5.53
C LYS A 255 17.96 3.23 5.53
N PRO A 256 17.31 3.52 6.68
CA PRO A 256 15.90 3.86 6.71
C PRO A 256 15.70 5.12 5.86
N PHE A 257 14.84 5.01 4.85
CA PHE A 257 14.56 6.06 3.89
C PHE A 257 13.04 6.19 3.74
N PRO A 258 12.49 7.41 3.69
CA PRO A 258 11.06 7.61 3.46
C PRO A 258 10.70 7.13 2.06
N ALA A 259 10.17 5.91 1.97
CA ALA A 259 9.84 5.24 0.72
C ALA A 259 8.69 5.96 0.00
N LEU A 260 7.80 6.60 0.77
CA LEU A 260 6.62 7.26 0.22
C LEU A 260 6.98 8.42 -0.69
N VAL A 261 8.03 9.21 -0.39
CA VAL A 261 8.40 10.39 -1.18
C VAL A 261 8.68 10.06 -2.66
N PRO A 262 9.61 9.16 -3.02
CA PRO A 262 9.86 8.83 -4.42
C PRO A 262 8.65 8.15 -5.09
N LEU A 263 7.90 7.32 -4.37
CA LEU A 263 6.72 6.64 -4.93
C LEU A 263 5.55 7.60 -5.17
N ALA A 264 5.37 8.56 -4.27
CA ALA A 264 4.43 9.67 -4.40
C ALA A 264 4.79 10.53 -5.60
N ALA A 265 6.06 10.90 -5.77
CA ALA A 265 6.51 11.64 -6.96
C ALA A 265 6.30 10.82 -8.25
N GLY A 266 6.65 9.52 -8.22
CA GLY A 266 6.49 8.60 -9.35
C GLY A 266 5.04 8.38 -9.79
N SER A 267 4.06 8.54 -8.90
CA SER A 267 2.63 8.48 -9.23
C SER A 267 2.03 9.86 -9.52
N ALA A 268 2.33 10.87 -8.71
CA ALA A 268 1.72 12.19 -8.80
C ALA A 268 2.15 12.97 -10.04
N ILE A 269 3.45 12.96 -10.39
CA ILE A 269 3.95 13.71 -11.55
C ILE A 269 3.28 13.25 -12.85
N PRO A 270 3.31 11.96 -13.25
CA PRO A 270 2.64 11.53 -14.46
C PRO A 270 1.13 11.75 -14.41
N TYR A 271 0.49 11.58 -13.24
CA TYR A 271 -0.95 11.84 -13.09
C TYR A 271 -1.29 13.31 -13.34
N LEU A 272 -0.54 14.24 -12.74
CA LEU A 272 -0.72 15.68 -12.92
C LEU A 272 -0.49 16.11 -14.37
N LEU A 273 0.48 15.51 -15.06
CA LEU A 273 0.70 15.78 -16.49
C LEU A 273 -0.52 15.36 -17.31
N LEU A 274 -1.07 14.17 -17.06
CA LEU A 274 -2.27 13.70 -17.75
C LEU A 274 -3.47 14.64 -17.55
N VAL A 275 -3.68 15.11 -16.32
CA VAL A 275 -4.71 16.10 -15.99
C VAL A 275 -4.45 17.43 -16.69
N ALA A 276 -3.21 17.95 -16.66
CA ALA A 276 -2.86 19.24 -17.27
C ALA A 276 -3.04 19.25 -18.78
N PHE A 277 -2.75 18.14 -19.46
CA PHE A 277 -2.94 17.99 -20.91
C PHE A 277 -4.35 17.56 -21.31
N ARG A 278 -5.30 17.46 -20.36
CA ARG A 278 -6.68 16.99 -20.61
C ARG A 278 -6.74 15.63 -21.32
N LEU A 279 -5.79 14.75 -20.98
CA LEU A 279 -5.78 13.36 -21.44
C LEU A 279 -6.57 12.45 -20.48
N VAL A 280 -7.37 13.06 -19.61
CA VAL A 280 -8.08 12.54 -18.45
C VAL A 280 -9.43 13.25 -18.37
#